data_AF-A0A151EVX3-F1
#
_entry.id   AF-A0A151EVX3-F1
#
_cell.length_a   1.000
_cell.length_b   1.000
_cell.length_c   1.000
_cell.angle_alpha   90.00
_cell.angle_beta   90.00
_cell.angle_gamma   90.00
#
_symmetry.space_group_name_H-M   'P 1'
#
loop_
_entity.id
_entity.type
_entity.pdbx_description
1 polymer ?
#
loop_
_entity_poly.entity_id
_entity_poly.type
_entity_poly.pdbx_seq_one_letter_code
_entity_poly.pdbx_strand_id
1 'polypeptide(L)'
;MIEVRVVSILEKGKCPFGLKIGDTFQFDEKTPPGICHWAYVVILPFATALRFGGNIPWEEKGVCRVCCPDPNNPVVFEIRRVDK
;
A
#
# COMPACT_ATOMS: atom_id res chain seq x y z
N MET A 1 9.09 7.24 8.45
CA MET A 1 9.18 6.80 7.03
C MET A 1 7.96 5.94 6.73
N ILE A 2 7.55 5.77 5.47
CA ILE A 2 6.38 4.94 5.12
C ILE A 2 6.85 3.73 4.33
N GLU A 3 6.61 2.55 4.88
CA GLU A 3 6.80 1.28 4.19
C GLU A 3 5.44 0.79 3.68
N VAL A 4 5.42 0.28 2.46
CA VAL A 4 4.24 -0.36 1.87
C VAL A 4 4.60 -1.78 1.48
N ARG A 5 3.80 -2.74 1.91
CA ARG A 5 4.01 -4.17 1.62
C ARG A 5 2.78 -4.79 1.00
N VAL A 6 2.97 -5.61 -0.04
CA VAL A 6 1.90 -6.47 -0.57
C VAL A 6 1.69 -7.63 0.39
N VAL A 7 0.51 -7.70 1.00
CA VAL A 7 0.16 -8.73 2.00
C VAL A 7 -0.71 -9.84 1.43
N SER A 8 -1.52 -9.55 0.42
CA SER A 8 -2.30 -10.57 -0.29
C SER A 8 -2.69 -10.08 -1.69
N ILE A 9 -3.06 -11.01 -2.55
CA ILE A 9 -3.75 -10.74 -3.82
C ILE A 9 -5.00 -11.60 -3.78
N LEU A 10 -6.17 -10.97 -3.81
CA LEU A 10 -7.45 -11.65 -3.66
C LEU A 10 -7.86 -12.34 -4.97
N GLU A 11 -8.98 -13.08 -4.89
CA GLU A 11 -9.60 -13.77 -6.03
C GLU A 11 -8.64 -14.75 -6.74
N LYS A 12 -8.26 -14.46 -8.00
CA LYS A 12 -7.38 -15.34 -8.78
C LYS A 12 -5.91 -15.22 -8.36
N GLY A 13 -5.59 -14.31 -7.45
CA GLY A 13 -4.26 -14.19 -6.84
C GLY A 13 -3.18 -13.70 -7.80
N LYS A 14 -3.53 -12.98 -8.87
CA LYS A 14 -2.57 -12.50 -9.88
C LYS A 14 -2.71 -11.00 -10.16
N CYS A 15 -1.62 -10.26 -9.95
CA CYS A 15 -1.52 -8.87 -10.39
C CYS A 15 -1.11 -8.82 -11.89
N PRO A 16 -1.85 -8.14 -12.78
CA PRO A 16 -1.48 -7.98 -14.19
C PRO A 16 -0.16 -7.23 -14.41
N PHE A 17 0.24 -6.41 -13.43
CA PHE A 17 1.47 -5.62 -13.46
C PHE A 17 2.65 -6.31 -12.75
N GLY A 18 2.47 -7.55 -12.30
CA GLY A 18 3.57 -8.37 -11.79
C GLY A 18 3.92 -8.19 -10.31
N LEU A 19 3.13 -7.43 -9.54
CA LEU A 19 3.28 -7.36 -8.08
C LEU A 19 3.03 -8.73 -7.43
N LYS A 20 3.82 -9.06 -6.41
CA LYS A 20 3.79 -10.33 -5.68
C LYS A 20 3.63 -10.10 -4.19
N ILE A 21 3.07 -11.08 -3.50
CA ILE A 21 3.00 -11.08 -2.03
C ILE A 21 4.42 -11.03 -1.48
N GLY A 22 4.66 -10.10 -0.55
CA GLY A 22 5.98 -9.85 0.02
C GLY A 22 6.75 -8.72 -0.64
N ASP A 23 6.32 -8.19 -1.80
CA ASP A 23 6.94 -7.01 -2.39
C ASP A 23 6.81 -5.82 -1.43
N THR A 24 7.90 -5.10 -1.24
CA THR A 24 7.99 -3.94 -0.33
C THR A 24 8.49 -2.70 -1.07
N PHE A 25 7.92 -1.55 -0.74
CA PHE A 25 8.25 -0.27 -1.34
C PHE A 25 8.43 0.78 -0.25
N GLN A 26 9.50 1.57 -0.37
CA GLN A 26 9.65 2.79 0.42
C GLN A 26 8.85 3.89 -0.26
N PHE A 27 7.81 4.36 0.42
CA PHE A 27 6.93 5.41 -0.08
C PHE A 27 7.41 6.73 0.52
N ASP A 28 8.16 7.50 -0.27
CA ASP A 28 8.73 8.80 0.11
C ASP A 28 8.08 9.94 -0.70
N GLU A 29 8.86 10.89 -1.21
CA GLU A 29 8.37 12.06 -1.95
C GLU A 29 8.04 11.77 -3.41
N LYS A 30 8.60 10.69 -3.97
CA LYS A 30 8.41 10.29 -5.37
C LYS A 30 7.71 8.94 -5.45
N THR A 31 7.05 8.71 -6.57
CA THR A 31 6.45 7.41 -6.89
C THR A 31 7.54 6.33 -6.88
N PRO A 32 7.38 5.26 -6.07
CA PRO A 32 8.34 4.17 -6.06
C PRO A 32 8.39 3.45 -7.42
N PRO A 33 9.57 3.03 -7.88
CA PRO A 33 9.68 2.25 -9.12
C PRO A 33 8.94 0.91 -8.96
N GLY A 34 8.32 0.44 -10.05
CA GLY A 34 7.62 -0.84 -10.08
C GLY A 34 6.17 -0.81 -9.55
N ILE A 35 5.68 0.35 -9.09
CA ILE A 35 4.26 0.54 -8.74
C ILE A 35 3.50 1.12 -9.94
N CYS A 36 2.32 0.57 -10.24
CA CYS A 36 1.42 1.13 -11.25
C CYS A 36 0.64 2.35 -10.72
N HIS A 37 0.16 3.21 -11.61
CA HIS A 37 -0.56 4.43 -11.21
C HIS A 37 -1.80 4.16 -10.33
N TRP A 38 -2.49 3.03 -10.52
CA TRP A 38 -3.66 2.65 -9.73
C TRP A 38 -3.32 2.33 -8.27
N ALA A 39 -2.27 1.54 -8.05
CA ALA A 39 -1.77 1.26 -6.70
C ALA A 39 -1.29 2.56 -6.04
N TYR A 40 -0.56 3.40 -6.77
CA TYR A 40 -0.06 4.67 -6.25
C TYR A 40 -1.19 5.59 -5.74
N VAL A 41 -2.24 5.80 -6.55
CA VAL A 41 -3.35 6.70 -6.19
C VAL A 41 -4.12 6.20 -4.96
N VAL A 42 -4.28 4.88 -4.79
CA VAL A 42 -4.92 4.32 -3.60
C VAL A 42 -4.04 4.47 -2.36
N ILE A 43 -2.74 4.21 -2.48
CA ILE A 43 -1.80 4.24 -1.34
C ILE A 43 -1.55 5.68 -0.85
N LEU A 44 -1.39 6.62 -1.78
CA LEU A 44 -0.95 7.99 -1.51
C LEU A 44 -1.70 8.71 -0.38
N PRO A 45 -3.06 8.76 -0.33
CA PRO A 45 -3.76 9.49 0.73
C PRO A 45 -3.50 8.90 2.12
N PHE A 46 -3.46 7.58 2.24
CA PHE A 46 -3.22 6.90 3.52
C PHE A 46 -1.76 7.00 3.94
N ALA A 47 -0.82 6.81 3.00
CA ALA A 47 0.60 7.05 3.24
C ALA A 47 0.86 8.49 3.71
N THR A 48 0.19 9.48 3.10
CA THR A 48 0.29 10.89 3.48
C THR A 48 -0.26 11.13 4.88
N ALA A 49 -1.46 10.63 5.19
CA ALA A 49 -2.06 10.76 6.51
C ALA A 49 -1.16 10.17 7.60
N LEU A 50 -0.68 8.93 7.40
CA LEU A 50 0.22 8.27 8.34
C LEU A 50 1.55 9.02 8.48
N ARG A 51 2.13 9.53 7.37
CA ARG A 51 3.41 10.25 7.37
C ARG A 51 3.39 11.46 8.30
N PHE A 52 2.28 12.18 8.36
CA PHE A 52 2.14 13.39 9.17
C PHE A 52 1.50 13.16 10.54
N GLY A 53 1.58 11.93 11.08
CA GLY A 53 1.13 11.63 12.45
C GLY A 53 -0.31 11.12 12.55
N GLY A 54 -1.06 11.12 11.44
CA GLY A 54 -2.41 10.58 11.39
C GLY A 54 -2.47 9.07 11.65
N ASN A 55 -3.67 8.58 11.96
CA ASN A 55 -3.98 7.17 12.20
C ASN A 55 -5.37 6.86 11.65
N ILE A 56 -5.61 5.61 11.28
CA ILE A 56 -6.92 5.15 10.79
C ILE A 56 -7.72 4.60 11.98
N PRO A 57 -8.94 5.10 12.26
CA PRO A 57 -9.62 4.82 13.53
C PRO A 57 -9.89 3.34 13.85
N TRP A 58 -9.98 2.51 12.81
CA TRP A 58 -10.29 1.08 12.92
C TRP A 58 -9.07 0.16 12.68
N GLU A 59 -7.88 0.73 12.52
CA GLU A 59 -6.63 -0.02 12.32
C GLU A 59 -5.68 0.19 13.51
N GLU A 60 -4.63 -0.62 13.57
CA GLU A 60 -3.53 -0.38 14.50
C GLU A 60 -2.86 0.98 14.27
N LYS A 61 -2.35 1.60 15.35
CA LYS A 61 -1.70 2.91 15.28
C LYS A 61 -0.54 2.88 14.28
N GLY A 62 -0.53 3.83 13.35
CA GLY A 62 0.51 3.92 12.33
C GLY A 62 0.39 2.89 11.20
N VAL A 63 -0.67 2.09 11.15
CA VAL A 63 -0.92 1.07 10.12
C VAL A 63 -2.20 1.38 9.35
N CYS A 64 -2.28 0.96 8.10
CA CYS A 64 -3.49 0.96 7.30
C CYS A 64 -3.44 -0.15 6.24
N ARG A 65 -4.57 -0.80 5.97
CA ARG A 65 -4.73 -1.69 4.83
C ARG A 65 -5.62 -1.08 3.75
N VAL A 66 -5.16 -1.15 2.51
CA VAL A 66 -5.89 -0.69 1.32
C VAL A 66 -5.73 -1.70 0.19
N CYS A 67 -6.58 -1.65 -0.84
CA CYS A 67 -6.46 -2.53 -1.99
C CYS A 67 -6.62 -1.80 -3.32
N CYS A 68 -5.99 -2.34 -4.36
CA CYS A 68 -6.16 -1.86 -5.74
C CYS A 68 -7.66 -1.78 -6.11
N PRO A 69 -8.04 -0.82 -6.98
CA PRO A 69 -9.40 -0.75 -7.53
C PRO A 69 -9.58 -1.74 -8.69
N ASP A 70 -8.98 -2.93 -8.59
CA ASP A 70 -9.20 -4.04 -9.54
C ASP A 70 -10.23 -4.99 -8.91
N PRO A 71 -11.49 -5.01 -9.37
CA PRO A 71 -12.51 -5.87 -8.79
C PRO A 71 -12.23 -7.36 -9.03
N ASN A 72 -11.35 -7.72 -9.97
CA ASN A 72 -11.06 -9.11 -10.32
C ASN A 72 -9.84 -9.67 -9.60
N ASN A 73 -8.86 -8.84 -9.26
CA ASN A 73 -7.64 -9.25 -8.55
C ASN A 73 -7.13 -8.12 -7.62
N PRO A 74 -7.89 -7.73 -6.57
CA PRO A 74 -7.44 -6.70 -5.65
C PRO A 74 -6.12 -7.10 -4.98
N VAL A 75 -5.06 -6.33 -5.26
CA VAL A 75 -3.79 -6.41 -4.50
C VAL A 75 -3.99 -5.64 -3.21
N VAL A 76 -3.79 -6.31 -2.07
CA VAL A 76 -3.92 -5.71 -0.74
C VAL A 76 -2.54 -5.27 -0.26
N PHE A 77 -2.46 -4.01 0.15
CA PHE A 77 -1.26 -3.38 0.69
C PHE A 77 -1.45 -3.10 2.17
N GLU A 78 -0.43 -3.42 2.96
CA GLU A 78 -0.25 -2.86 4.30
C GLU A 78 0.69 -1.65 4.19
N ILE A 79 0.23 -0.51 4.68
CA ILE A 79 0.97 0.74 4.76
C ILE A 79 1.32 0.94 6.23
N ARG A 80 2.61 1.10 6.54
CA ARG A 80 3.10 1.21 7.91
C ARG A 80 4.01 2.43 8.05
N ARG A 81 3.73 3.25 9.06
CA ARG A 81 4.68 4.26 9.54
C ARG A 81 5.77 3.54 10.35
N VAL A 82 6.98 3.60 9.84
CA VAL A 82 8.17 3.12 10.55
C VAL A 82 8.87 4.31 11.22
N ASP A 83 9.25 4.12 12.48
CA ASP A 83 10.11 5.06 13.20
C ASP A 83 11.48 5.11 12.50
N LYS A 84 12.16 6.26 12.58
CA LYS A 84 13.50 6.42 12.02
C LYS A 84 14.53 5.73 12.88
#